data_AF-A0A6V8PTU0-F1
#
_entry.id   AF-A0A6V8PTU0-F1
#
_cell.length_a   1.000
_cell.length_b   1.000
_cell.length_c   1.000
_cell.angle_alpha   90.00
_cell.angle_beta   90.00
_cell.angle_gamma   90.00
#
_symmetry.space_group_name_H-M   'P 1'
#
loop_
_entity.id
_entity.type
_entity.pdbx_description
1 polymer ?
#
loop_
_entity_poly.entity_id
_entity_poly.type
_entity_poly.pdbx_seq_one_letter_code
_entity_poly.pdbx_strand_id
1 'polypeptide(L)'
;RSYANLEYELSQGQRGSRQTHVASLLTTLTGSEAALVVNNNAAAVLLVLTALAQDREVIVSRGELVEIGGGFRIPEIMRQSGVRLVEVGTTNKTRIEAYQRAITSETALLLKVHTSNCKIVGFAQEVSLQELVCLAREFGLPVMYDLGSGVLTQLDVRGFEQDPKVRDCV
;
A
#
# COMPACT_ATOMS: atom_id res chain seq x y z
N ARG A 1 3.55 17.76 -32.66
CA ARG A 1 3.61 18.02 -31.20
C ARG A 1 2.75 19.23 -30.93
N SER A 2 1.80 19.15 -30.00
CA SER A 2 0.89 20.24 -29.64
C SER A 2 1.01 20.54 -28.15
N TYR A 3 0.52 21.70 -27.72
CA TYR A 3 0.43 22.11 -26.33
C TYR A 3 -0.79 21.50 -25.64
N ALA A 4 -0.71 21.35 -24.32
CA ALA A 4 -1.80 20.88 -23.47
C ALA A 4 -1.78 21.64 -22.14
N ASN A 5 -2.94 21.70 -21.47
CA ASN A 5 -3.12 22.32 -20.15
C ASN A 5 -2.61 21.44 -19.00
N LEU A 6 -1.51 20.72 -19.20
CA LEU A 6 -1.00 19.71 -18.26
C LEU A 6 -0.71 20.30 -16.87
N GLU A 7 -0.10 21.48 -16.80
CA GLU A 7 0.16 22.24 -15.56
C GLU A 7 -0.47 23.63 -15.62
N TYR A 8 -1.63 23.77 -16.26
CA TYR A 8 -2.28 25.06 -16.47
C TYR A 8 -3.77 25.01 -16.19
N GLU A 9 -4.25 25.91 -15.36
CA GLU A 9 -5.67 26.04 -15.02
C GLU A 9 -6.32 27.10 -15.91
N LEU A 10 -7.22 26.67 -16.81
CA LEU A 10 -7.84 27.55 -17.81
C LEU A 10 -8.78 28.60 -17.20
N SER A 11 -9.48 28.25 -16.12
CA SER A 11 -10.41 29.14 -15.40
C SER A 11 -9.70 30.33 -14.76
N GLN A 12 -8.48 30.13 -14.26
CA GLN A 12 -7.72 31.14 -13.53
C GLN A 12 -6.56 31.73 -14.33
N GLY A 13 -6.22 31.14 -15.48
CA GLY A 13 -5.12 31.62 -16.32
C GLY A 13 -3.75 31.53 -15.64
N GLN A 14 -3.54 30.52 -14.79
CA GLN A 14 -2.31 30.37 -14.01
C GLN A 14 -1.81 28.92 -13.99
N ARG A 15 -0.61 28.72 -13.41
CA ARG A 15 -0.03 27.38 -13.23
C ARG A 15 -0.92 26.57 -12.28
N GLY A 16 -1.25 25.35 -12.70
CA GLY A 16 -2.03 24.38 -11.93
C GLY A 16 -1.26 23.07 -11.72
N SER A 17 -1.73 22.23 -10.79
CA SER A 17 -1.17 20.90 -10.57
C SER A 17 -1.67 19.91 -11.62
N ARG A 18 -0.76 19.13 -12.20
CA ARG A 18 -1.12 18.00 -13.07
C ARG A 18 -1.94 16.92 -12.37
N GLN A 19 -1.85 16.83 -11.04
CA GLN A 19 -2.58 15.83 -10.24
C GLN A 19 -4.08 16.08 -10.23
N THR A 20 -4.51 17.34 -10.35
CA THR A 20 -5.93 17.72 -10.29
C THR A 20 -6.78 16.98 -11.32
N HIS A 21 -6.21 16.70 -12.51
CA HIS A 21 -6.90 16.01 -13.59
C HIS A 21 -7.27 14.57 -13.25
N VAL A 22 -6.47 13.88 -12.44
CA VAL A 22 -6.64 12.45 -12.12
C VAL A 22 -7.16 12.20 -10.70
N ALA A 23 -6.87 13.11 -9.76
CA ALA A 23 -7.22 12.92 -8.36
C ALA A 23 -8.74 12.78 -8.16
N SER A 24 -9.53 13.64 -8.80
CA SER A 24 -11.00 13.64 -8.70
C SER A 24 -11.65 12.36 -9.26
N LEU A 25 -11.10 11.82 -10.35
CA LEU A 25 -11.55 10.57 -10.93
C LEU A 25 -11.24 9.39 -9.99
N LEU A 26 -10.02 9.36 -9.45
CA LEU A 26 -9.61 8.31 -8.53
C LEU A 26 -10.44 8.32 -7.26
N THR A 27 -10.60 9.46 -6.60
CA THR A 27 -11.44 9.57 -5.39
C THR A 27 -12.89 9.17 -5.65
N THR A 28 -13.42 9.45 -6.83
CA THR A 28 -14.77 9.04 -7.24
C THR A 28 -14.87 7.52 -7.40
N LEU A 29 -13.87 6.88 -7.98
CA LEU A 29 -13.85 5.43 -8.24
C LEU A 29 -13.58 4.62 -6.97
N THR A 30 -12.70 5.10 -6.11
CA THR A 30 -12.23 4.39 -4.92
C THR A 30 -13.06 4.71 -3.67
N GLY A 31 -13.65 5.90 -3.61
CA GLY A 31 -14.26 6.44 -2.38
C GLY A 31 -13.23 7.04 -1.40
N SER A 32 -11.96 7.19 -1.80
CA SER A 32 -10.93 7.79 -0.94
C SER A 32 -11.12 9.30 -0.78
N GLU A 33 -10.68 9.83 0.36
CA GLU A 33 -10.75 11.27 0.66
C GLU A 33 -9.87 12.12 -0.25
N ALA A 34 -8.73 11.56 -0.67
CA ALA A 34 -7.78 12.16 -1.59
C ALA A 34 -7.09 11.08 -2.45
N ALA A 35 -6.41 11.50 -3.51
CA ALA A 35 -5.61 10.62 -4.35
C ALA A 35 -4.38 11.35 -4.92
N LEU A 36 -3.29 10.59 -5.10
CA LEU A 36 -2.04 11.07 -5.69
C LEU A 36 -1.49 10.01 -6.64
N VAL A 37 -1.01 10.41 -7.81
CA VAL A 37 -0.36 9.51 -8.78
C VAL A 37 1.12 9.84 -8.88
N VAL A 38 1.96 8.83 -8.74
CA VAL A 38 3.40 8.92 -8.91
C VAL A 38 3.87 8.01 -10.04
N ASN A 39 5.17 7.95 -10.29
CA ASN A 39 5.75 7.23 -11.43
C ASN A 39 5.28 5.78 -11.55
N ASN A 40 5.31 5.02 -10.45
CA ASN A 40 4.84 3.63 -10.38
C ASN A 40 4.53 3.24 -8.93
N ASN A 41 4.02 2.02 -8.72
CA ASN A 41 3.71 1.52 -7.37
C ASN A 41 4.93 1.51 -6.44
N ALA A 42 6.12 1.22 -6.97
CA ALA A 42 7.33 1.20 -6.18
C ALA A 42 7.68 2.57 -5.59
N ALA A 43 7.54 3.63 -6.41
CA ALA A 43 7.69 5.00 -5.97
C ALA A 43 6.60 5.39 -4.96
N ALA A 44 5.39 4.84 -5.07
CA ALA A 44 4.30 5.09 -4.12
C ALA A 44 4.66 4.51 -2.74
N VAL A 45 5.11 3.25 -2.70
CA VAL A 45 5.55 2.59 -1.46
C VAL A 45 6.71 3.36 -0.81
N LEU A 46 7.74 3.71 -1.61
CA LEU A 46 8.86 4.52 -1.14
C LEU A 46 8.40 5.85 -0.55
N LEU A 47 7.54 6.58 -1.27
CA LEU A 47 7.04 7.90 -0.87
C LEU A 47 6.25 7.82 0.44
N VAL A 48 5.31 6.88 0.58
CA VAL A 48 4.46 6.75 1.76
C VAL A 48 5.31 6.39 2.99
N LEU A 49 6.21 5.41 2.86
CA LEU A 49 7.08 5.00 3.96
C LEU A 49 8.02 6.13 4.40
N THR A 50 8.61 6.86 3.44
CA THR A 50 9.48 8.00 3.75
C THR A 50 8.69 9.11 4.44
N ALA A 51 7.51 9.45 3.92
CA ALA A 51 6.71 10.56 4.45
C ALA A 51 6.13 10.29 5.84
N LEU A 52 5.76 9.04 6.13
CA LEU A 52 5.01 8.69 7.35
C LEU A 52 5.85 8.01 8.44
N ALA A 53 6.98 7.38 8.08
CA ALA A 53 7.68 6.47 8.98
C ALA A 53 9.21 6.54 8.89
N GLN A 54 9.79 7.55 8.23
CA GLN A 54 11.23 7.74 8.20
C GLN A 54 11.82 7.75 9.62
N ASP A 55 12.92 7.03 9.80
CA ASP A 55 13.61 6.83 11.08
C ASP A 55 12.72 6.25 12.20
N ARG A 56 11.63 5.56 11.84
CA ARG A 56 10.69 4.90 12.76
C ARG A 56 10.41 3.46 12.34
N GLU A 57 9.73 2.72 13.20
CA GLU A 57 9.43 1.30 12.96
C GLU A 57 8.21 1.11 12.07
N VAL A 58 8.34 0.20 11.09
CA VAL A 58 7.25 -0.26 10.25
C VAL A 58 7.13 -1.77 10.39
N ILE A 59 5.96 -2.22 10.85
CA ILE A 59 5.70 -3.63 11.12
C ILE A 59 5.05 -4.28 9.91
N VAL A 60 5.57 -5.43 9.48
CA VAL A 60 5.08 -6.19 8.32
C VAL A 60 5.22 -7.70 8.56
N SER A 61 4.33 -8.50 7.99
CA SER A 61 4.41 -9.95 8.03
C SER A 61 5.64 -10.46 7.27
N ARG A 62 6.38 -11.42 7.84
CA ARG A 62 7.51 -12.08 7.14
C ARG A 62 7.07 -12.74 5.83
N GLY A 63 5.84 -13.26 5.77
CA GLY A 63 5.27 -13.85 4.55
C GLY A 63 4.98 -12.84 3.43
N GLU A 64 4.99 -11.55 3.75
CA GLU A 64 4.66 -10.45 2.83
C GLU A 64 5.93 -9.74 2.28
N LEU A 65 7.13 -10.18 2.69
CA LEU A 65 8.42 -9.68 2.21
C LEU A 65 8.79 -10.25 0.83
N VAL A 66 7.96 -9.94 -0.17
CA VAL A 66 8.05 -10.51 -1.52
C VAL A 66 8.97 -9.73 -2.46
N GLU A 67 9.36 -10.41 -3.55
CA GLU A 67 9.91 -9.80 -4.76
C GLU A 67 8.86 -9.81 -5.87
N ILE A 68 8.61 -8.66 -6.49
CA ILE A 68 7.64 -8.48 -7.57
C ILE A 68 8.39 -8.08 -8.86
N GLY A 69 8.05 -8.73 -9.97
CA GLY A 69 8.69 -8.48 -11.26
C GLY A 69 10.17 -8.89 -11.27
N GLY A 70 11.04 -8.02 -11.78
CA GLY A 70 12.47 -8.28 -11.98
C GLY A 70 13.42 -7.55 -11.03
N GLY A 71 12.97 -7.21 -9.81
CA GLY A 71 13.86 -6.59 -8.80
C GLY A 71 13.21 -5.68 -7.75
N PHE A 72 11.88 -5.53 -7.74
CA PHE A 72 11.19 -4.79 -6.67
C PHE A 72 11.07 -5.68 -5.43
N ARG A 73 11.83 -5.39 -4.38
CA ARG A 73 11.84 -6.14 -3.13
C ARG A 73 11.35 -5.25 -1.99
N ILE A 74 10.28 -5.67 -1.30
CA ILE A 74 9.72 -4.92 -0.16
C ILE A 74 10.80 -4.59 0.89
N PRO A 75 11.67 -5.54 1.33
CA PRO A 75 12.71 -5.22 2.31
C PRO A 75 13.69 -4.13 1.85
N GLU A 76 14.06 -4.13 0.57
CA GLU A 76 15.03 -3.19 0.02
C GLU A 76 14.44 -1.78 -0.07
N ILE A 77 13.17 -1.67 -0.46
CA ILE A 77 12.50 -0.37 -0.53
C ILE A 77 12.22 0.19 0.84
N MET A 78 11.84 -0.63 1.81
CA MET A 78 11.73 -0.19 3.21
C MET A 78 13.06 0.39 3.71
N ARG A 79 14.18 -0.28 3.39
CA ARG A 79 15.52 0.23 3.73
C ARG A 79 15.82 1.57 3.05
N GLN A 80 15.49 1.70 1.76
CA GLN A 80 15.69 2.94 1.00
C GLN A 80 14.80 4.09 1.48
N SER A 81 13.60 3.79 1.99
CA SER A 81 12.71 4.76 2.64
C SER A 81 13.22 5.26 3.99
N GLY A 82 14.31 4.68 4.52
CA GLY A 82 14.86 5.03 5.83
C GLY A 82 14.02 4.54 7.01
N VAL A 83 13.14 3.55 6.81
CA VAL A 83 12.35 2.98 7.91
C VAL A 83 13.08 1.81 8.57
N ARG A 84 12.81 1.58 9.87
CA ARG A 84 13.22 0.36 10.55
C ARG A 84 12.21 -0.74 10.30
N LEU A 85 12.59 -1.72 9.47
CA LEU A 85 11.79 -2.92 9.21
C LEU A 85 11.65 -3.77 10.48
N VAL A 86 10.42 -4.01 10.92
CA VAL A 86 10.06 -4.94 11.99
C VAL A 86 9.22 -6.07 11.40
N GLU A 87 9.85 -7.22 11.16
CA GLU A 87 9.15 -8.38 10.61
C GLU A 87 8.52 -9.24 11.70
N VAL A 88 7.26 -9.65 11.50
CA VAL A 88 6.49 -10.47 12.45
C VAL A 88 5.99 -11.77 11.83
N GLY A 89 5.68 -12.74 12.68
CA GLY A 89 5.20 -14.06 12.25
C GLY A 89 6.28 -14.90 11.56
N THR A 90 5.82 -15.91 10.83
CA THR A 90 6.66 -16.77 9.99
C THR A 90 6.25 -16.63 8.53
N THR A 91 7.05 -17.18 7.62
CA THR A 91 6.78 -17.15 6.18
C THR A 91 5.36 -17.59 5.84
N ASN A 92 4.88 -18.68 6.46
CA ASN A 92 3.58 -19.26 6.18
C ASN A 92 2.50 -18.84 7.18
N LYS A 93 2.83 -18.43 8.40
CA LYS A 93 1.83 -18.15 9.45
C LYS A 93 2.13 -16.84 10.17
N THR A 94 1.24 -15.88 9.99
CA THR A 94 1.21 -14.65 10.78
C THR A 94 -0.16 -14.55 11.45
N ARG A 95 -0.15 -14.17 12.74
CA ARG A 95 -1.35 -13.94 13.54
C ARG A 95 -1.35 -12.52 14.06
N ILE A 96 -2.52 -11.98 14.38
CA ILE A 96 -2.67 -10.59 14.80
C ILE A 96 -1.86 -10.29 16.08
N GLU A 97 -1.71 -11.27 16.98
CA GLU A 97 -0.95 -11.09 18.23
C GLU A 97 0.55 -10.91 17.96
N ALA A 98 1.06 -11.36 16.80
CA ALA A 98 2.43 -11.10 16.39
C ALA A 98 2.65 -9.62 16.06
N TYR A 99 1.67 -8.97 15.40
CA TYR A 99 1.68 -7.52 15.20
C TYR A 99 1.56 -6.80 16.54
N GLN A 100 0.57 -7.15 17.36
CA GLN A 100 0.32 -6.49 18.65
C GLN A 100 1.55 -6.50 19.57
N ARG A 101 2.26 -7.63 19.68
CA ARG A 101 3.47 -7.73 20.51
C ARG A 101 4.66 -6.94 19.97
N ALA A 102 4.69 -6.63 18.68
CA ALA A 102 5.77 -5.90 18.05
C ALA A 102 5.57 -4.38 18.07
N ILE A 103 4.37 -3.89 18.45
CA ILE A 103 4.11 -2.45 18.57
C ILE A 103 4.91 -1.89 19.75
N THR A 104 5.65 -0.82 19.48
CA THR A 104 6.43 -0.04 20.45
C THR A 104 6.08 1.45 20.33
N SER A 105 6.67 2.29 21.19
CA SER A 105 6.60 3.75 21.04
C SER A 105 7.21 4.26 19.72
N GLU A 106 8.11 3.48 19.12
CA GLU A 106 8.78 3.81 17.87
C GLU A 106 7.98 3.41 16.63
N THR A 107 6.91 2.63 16.78
CA THR A 107 6.06 2.20 15.67
C THR A 107 5.33 3.38 15.04
N ALA A 108 5.49 3.55 13.73
CA ALA A 108 4.85 4.61 12.96
C ALA A 108 3.76 4.10 12.02
N LEU A 109 3.83 2.84 11.58
CA LEU A 109 2.96 2.34 10.52
C LEU A 109 2.88 0.81 10.54
N LEU A 110 1.68 0.27 10.29
CA LEU A 110 1.49 -1.15 9.99
C LEU A 110 1.38 -1.32 8.47
N LEU A 111 2.29 -2.10 7.89
CA LEU A 111 2.33 -2.35 6.46
C LEU A 111 1.73 -3.73 6.19
N LYS A 112 0.79 -3.77 5.24
CA LYS A 112 0.29 -5.00 4.61
C LYS A 112 0.69 -4.99 3.15
N VAL A 113 1.16 -6.12 2.62
CA VAL A 113 1.48 -6.27 1.19
C VAL A 113 0.70 -7.44 0.61
N HIS A 114 0.02 -7.22 -0.52
CA HIS A 114 -0.68 -8.27 -1.25
C HIS A 114 0.30 -9.12 -2.06
N THR A 115 0.27 -10.43 -1.88
CA THR A 115 1.13 -11.37 -2.62
C THR A 115 0.51 -11.68 -3.98
N SER A 116 0.58 -10.74 -4.92
CA SER A 116 -0.09 -10.83 -6.24
C SER A 116 0.54 -11.86 -7.20
N ASN A 117 1.83 -12.16 -7.04
CA ASN A 117 2.58 -13.03 -7.95
C ASN A 117 2.93 -14.41 -7.38
N CYS A 118 2.59 -14.68 -6.11
CA CYS A 118 2.86 -15.96 -5.47
C CYS A 118 1.81 -16.27 -4.40
N LYS A 119 1.63 -17.55 -4.09
CA LYS A 119 0.75 -18.01 -3.00
C LYS A 119 1.41 -19.12 -2.21
N ILE A 120 1.23 -19.08 -0.90
CA ILE A 120 1.65 -20.15 0.00
C ILE A 120 0.45 -21.09 0.19
N VAL A 121 0.57 -22.31 -0.31
CA VAL A 121 -0.48 -23.33 -0.21
C VAL A 121 -0.12 -24.35 0.87
N GLY A 122 -1.12 -24.80 1.64
CA GLY A 122 -0.96 -25.76 2.73
C GLY A 122 -1.20 -25.12 4.10
N PHE A 123 -0.28 -25.31 5.04
CA PHE A 123 -0.41 -24.76 6.41
C PHE A 123 -0.07 -23.27 6.45
N ALA A 124 -0.95 -22.45 5.88
CA ALA A 124 -0.82 -21.00 5.84
C ALA A 124 -1.84 -20.28 6.74
N GLN A 125 -1.47 -19.13 7.28
CA GLN A 125 -2.35 -18.22 8.02
C GLN A 125 -1.88 -16.77 7.78
N GLU A 126 -2.81 -15.90 7.41
CA GLU A 126 -2.57 -14.49 7.15
C GLU A 126 -3.52 -13.64 8.00
N VAL A 127 -3.07 -12.43 8.37
CA VAL A 127 -3.90 -11.44 9.07
C VAL A 127 -4.70 -10.66 8.03
N SER A 128 -6.01 -10.60 8.19
CA SER A 128 -6.87 -9.82 7.31
C SER A 128 -6.62 -8.32 7.45
N LEU A 129 -6.96 -7.54 6.41
CA LEU A 129 -6.86 -6.09 6.46
C LEU A 129 -7.73 -5.52 7.60
N GLN A 130 -8.91 -6.08 7.82
CA GLN A 130 -9.85 -5.64 8.86
C GLN A 130 -9.28 -5.84 10.26
N GLU A 131 -8.67 -7.00 10.55
CA GLU A 131 -7.99 -7.24 11.82
C GLU A 131 -6.85 -6.23 12.04
N LEU A 132 -6.06 -5.95 11.01
CA LEU A 132 -4.96 -4.99 11.09
C LEU A 132 -5.44 -3.56 11.32
N VAL A 133 -6.53 -3.14 10.68
CA VAL A 133 -7.16 -1.82 10.88
C VAL A 133 -7.74 -1.70 12.30
N CYS A 134 -8.39 -2.74 12.81
CA CYS A 134 -8.89 -2.74 14.19
C CYS A 134 -7.74 -2.57 15.19
N LEU A 135 -6.66 -3.34 15.06
CA LEU A 135 -5.48 -3.21 15.91
C LEU A 135 -4.86 -1.80 15.77
N ALA A 136 -4.69 -1.30 14.55
CA ALA A 136 -4.08 0.02 14.32
C ALA A 136 -4.87 1.15 15.01
N ARG A 137 -6.21 1.06 15.00
CA ARG A 137 -7.09 2.03 15.69
C ARG A 137 -6.88 2.03 17.21
N GLU A 138 -6.68 0.87 17.83
CA GLU A 138 -6.41 0.76 19.26
C GLU A 138 -5.12 1.49 19.67
N PHE A 139 -4.13 1.52 18.78
CA PHE A 139 -2.82 2.13 19.01
C PHE A 139 -2.63 3.50 18.33
N GLY A 140 -3.65 4.02 17.63
CA GLY A 140 -3.56 5.30 16.91
C GLY A 140 -2.56 5.29 15.75
N LEU A 141 -2.37 4.15 15.09
CA LEU A 141 -1.43 3.97 13.98
C LEU A 141 -2.13 3.99 12.61
N PRO A 142 -1.49 4.48 11.54
CA PRO A 142 -1.95 4.28 10.18
C PRO A 142 -1.67 2.85 9.69
N VAL A 143 -2.54 2.36 8.81
CA VAL A 143 -2.32 1.14 8.02
C VAL A 143 -2.05 1.54 6.58
N MET A 144 -0.98 1.01 6.00
CA MET A 144 -0.73 1.07 4.56
C MET A 144 -0.94 -0.31 3.97
N TYR A 145 -1.77 -0.40 2.93
CA TYR A 145 -1.94 -1.63 2.17
C TYR A 145 -1.38 -1.46 0.76
N ASP A 146 -0.23 -2.10 0.49
CA ASP A 146 0.31 -2.23 -0.86
C ASP A 146 -0.44 -3.36 -1.59
N LEU A 147 -1.48 -3.00 -2.32
CA LEU A 147 -2.28 -3.94 -3.09
C LEU A 147 -1.57 -4.42 -4.37
N GLY A 148 -0.74 -3.57 -4.98
CA GLY A 148 0.00 -3.83 -6.22
C GLY A 148 -0.84 -3.96 -7.50
N SER A 149 -1.96 -4.68 -7.47
CA SER A 149 -2.78 -5.02 -8.65
C SER A 149 -3.56 -3.83 -9.23
N GLY A 150 -3.90 -2.85 -8.39
CA GLY A 150 -4.63 -1.65 -8.80
C GLY A 150 -6.03 -1.92 -9.35
N VAL A 151 -6.66 -3.05 -8.96
CA VAL A 151 -7.98 -3.44 -9.46
C VAL A 151 -9.06 -2.45 -9.01
N LEU A 152 -9.62 -1.70 -9.96
CA LEU A 152 -10.70 -0.73 -9.71
C LEU A 152 -12.10 -1.33 -9.91
N THR A 153 -12.23 -2.37 -10.73
CA THR A 153 -13.48 -3.08 -10.99
C THR A 153 -13.20 -4.56 -11.16
N GLN A 154 -14.14 -5.41 -10.76
CA GLN A 154 -14.04 -6.85 -11.01
C GLN A 154 -14.07 -7.12 -12.51
N LEU A 155 -13.22 -8.06 -12.93
CA LEU A 155 -13.22 -8.59 -14.29
C LEU A 155 -13.87 -9.96 -14.22
N ASP A 156 -15.13 -10.10 -14.66
CA ASP A 156 -15.81 -11.39 -14.69
C ASP A 156 -15.23 -12.28 -15.81
N VAL A 157 -14.06 -12.84 -15.55
CA VAL A 157 -13.32 -13.71 -16.46
C VAL A 157 -13.20 -15.07 -15.80
N ARG A 158 -13.84 -16.07 -16.40
CA ARG A 158 -13.75 -17.47 -15.94
C ARG A 158 -12.29 -17.91 -15.86
N GLY A 159 -11.93 -18.50 -14.72
CA GLY A 159 -10.61 -19.10 -14.49
C GLY A 159 -9.58 -18.20 -13.84
N PHE A 160 -9.91 -16.95 -13.50
CA PHE A 160 -9.03 -16.05 -12.75
C PHE A 160 -9.54 -15.82 -11.34
N GLU A 161 -8.67 -16.04 -10.34
CA GLU A 161 -8.90 -15.52 -8.99
C GLU A 161 -8.88 -13.99 -9.03
N GLN A 162 -9.83 -13.39 -8.34
CA GLN A 162 -9.98 -11.94 -8.30
C GLN A 162 -9.09 -11.36 -7.20
N ASP A 163 -8.25 -10.40 -7.56
CA ASP A 163 -7.61 -9.54 -6.56
C ASP A 163 -8.65 -8.65 -5.87
N PRO A 164 -8.39 -8.22 -4.63
CA PRO A 164 -9.24 -7.25 -3.93
C PRO A 164 -9.41 -5.97 -4.78
N LYS A 165 -10.62 -5.41 -4.78
CA LYS A 165 -10.83 -4.09 -5.38
C LYS A 165 -10.29 -3.02 -4.44
N VAL A 166 -9.68 -1.98 -4.99
CA VAL A 166 -9.19 -0.82 -4.20
C VAL A 166 -10.30 -0.26 -3.30
N ARG A 167 -11.52 -0.14 -3.81
CA ARG A 167 -12.68 0.36 -3.04
C ARG A 167 -13.05 -0.51 -1.83
N ASP A 168 -12.76 -1.80 -1.85
CA ASP A 168 -13.06 -2.69 -0.71
C ASP A 168 -11.97 -2.59 0.39
N CYS A 169 -10.90 -1.84 0.13
CA CYS A 169 -9.75 -1.66 1.01
C CYS A 169 -9.65 -0.26 1.62
N VAL A 170 -10.49 0.69 1.20
CA VAL A 170 -10.53 2.09 1.63
C VAL A 170 -11.66 2.31 2.64
#